data_AF-Q03DX5-F1
#
_entry.id   AF-Q03DX5-F1
#
_cell.length_a   1.000
_cell.length_b   1.000
_cell.length_c   1.000
_cell.angle_alpha   90.00
_cell.angle_beta   90.00
_cell.angle_gamma   90.00
#
_symmetry.space_group_name_H-M   'P 1'
#
loop_
_entity.id
_entity.type
_entity.pdbx_description
1 polymer ?
#
loop_
_entity_poly.entity_id
_entity_poly.type
_entity_poly.pdbx_seq_one_letter_code
_entity_poly.pdbx_strand_id
1 'polypeptide(L)'
;MKVFNLLNKLSTEAVIFIILVVGGLIFKGTYIVSNIYFILGMLLLLWGILAILFNAHLFSGWKLNGNRKNSEFVEKIEHKAVQSKTERAKEIAAQKNEPMRFTPFTRLILSYALILIVNAILVSFF
;
A
#
# COMPACT_ATOMS: atom_id res chain seq x y z
N MET A 1 10.22 25.73 7.76
CA MET A 1 9.23 25.43 6.70
C MET A 1 8.60 24.04 6.81
N LYS A 2 9.34 22.95 7.06
CA LYS A 2 8.77 21.58 7.18
C LYS A 2 7.77 21.39 8.33
N VAL A 3 8.02 22.00 9.50
CA VAL A 3 7.14 21.90 10.68
C VAL A 3 5.78 22.56 10.45
N PHE A 4 5.77 23.73 9.80
CA PHE A 4 4.53 24.45 9.46
C PHE A 4 3.65 23.65 8.50
N ASN A 5 4.24 23.01 7.49
CA ASN A 5 3.50 22.14 6.57
C ASN A 5 2.97 20.87 7.26
N LEU A 6 3.71 20.34 8.24
CA LEU A 6 3.26 19.20 9.03
C LEU A 6 2.05 19.56 9.92
N LEU A 7 2.11 20.72 10.57
CA LEU A 7 1.02 21.26 11.39
C LEU A 7 -0.23 21.52 10.55
N ASN A 8 -0.08 22.14 9.37
CA ASN A 8 -1.20 22.36 8.47
C ASN A 8 -1.82 21.04 8.01
N LYS A 9 -1.00 20.04 7.67
CA LYS A 9 -1.51 18.72 7.29
C LYS A 9 -2.28 18.03 8.43
N LEU A 10 -1.72 18.03 9.64
CA LEU A 10 -2.39 17.46 10.80
C LEU A 10 -3.71 18.18 11.10
N SER A 11 -3.71 19.51 10.98
CA SER A 11 -4.93 20.32 11.16
C SER A 11 -6.00 19.98 10.12
N THR A 12 -5.62 19.75 8.86
CA THR A 12 -6.58 19.36 7.81
C THR A 12 -7.17 17.97 8.06
N GLU A 13 -6.36 17.00 8.49
CA GLU A 13 -6.83 15.65 8.81
C GLU A 13 -7.79 15.66 10.02
N ALA A 14 -7.49 16.48 11.03
CA ALA A 14 -8.35 16.65 12.21
C ALA A 14 -9.70 17.31 11.85
N VAL A 15 -9.70 18.33 10.99
CA VAL A 15 -10.94 18.98 10.52
C VAL A 15 -11.81 17.99 9.75
N ILE A 16 -11.22 17.22 8.83
CA ILE A 16 -11.95 16.20 8.07
C ILE A 16 -12.55 15.14 9.00
N PHE A 17 -11.78 14.68 9.99
CA PHE A 17 -12.26 13.75 10.99
C PHE A 17 -13.49 14.28 11.73
N ILE A 18 -13.46 15.52 12.21
CA ILE A 18 -14.58 16.13 12.95
C ILE A 18 -15.82 16.25 12.05
N ILE A 19 -15.65 16.68 10.79
CA ILE A 19 -16.75 16.81 9.84
C ILE A 19 -17.42 15.45 9.59
N LEU A 20 -16.64 14.38 9.46
CA LEU A 20 -17.17 13.03 9.24
C LEU A 20 -17.93 12.50 10.46
N VAL A 21 -17.43 12.72 11.68
CA VAL A 21 -18.14 12.35 12.91
C VAL A 21 -19.45 13.12 13.00
N VAL A 22 -19.42 14.45 12.95
CA VAL A 22 -20.61 15.31 13.09
C VAL A 22 -21.62 15.01 11.98
N GLY A 23 -21.15 14.90 10.74
CA GLY A 23 -21.98 14.52 9.60
C GLY A 23 -22.67 13.18 9.83
N GLY A 24 -21.90 12.15 10.22
CA GLY A 24 -22.43 10.80 10.46
C GLY A 24 -23.49 10.73 11.55
N LEU A 25 -23.38 11.55 12.60
CA LEU A 25 -24.34 11.59 13.70
C LEU A 25 -25.65 12.32 13.36
N ILE A 26 -25.64 13.23 12.37
CA ILE A 26 -26.83 14.01 11.98
C ILE A 26 -27.79 13.18 11.10
N PHE A 27 -27.28 12.19 10.36
CA PHE A 27 -28.10 11.37 9.47
C PHE A 27 -28.94 10.35 10.24
N LYS A 28 -30.25 10.31 9.96
CA LYS A 28 -31.13 9.20 10.40
C LYS A 28 -30.69 7.92 9.67
N GLY A 29 -30.10 6.98 10.40
CA GLY A 29 -29.52 5.76 9.85
C GLY A 29 -28.00 5.72 10.00
N THR A 30 -27.51 5.98 11.21
CA THR A 30 -26.09 5.97 11.58
C THR A 30 -25.38 4.69 11.14
N TYR A 31 -26.08 3.55 11.18
CA TYR A 31 -25.57 2.26 10.69
C TYR A 31 -25.22 2.27 9.19
N ILE A 32 -26.02 2.91 8.34
CA ILE A 32 -25.76 2.96 6.89
C ILE A 32 -24.52 3.81 6.63
N VAL A 33 -24.45 4.97 7.29
CA VAL A 33 -23.32 5.90 7.13
C VAL A 33 -22.03 5.27 7.64
N SER A 34 -22.08 4.61 8.79
CA SER A 34 -20.95 3.84 9.33
C SER A 34 -20.49 2.76 8.35
N ASN A 35 -21.40 1.98 7.77
CA ASN A 35 -21.07 0.95 6.79
C ASN A 35 -20.40 1.53 5.54
N ILE A 36 -20.89 2.68 5.05
CA ILE A 36 -20.27 3.39 3.91
C ILE A 36 -18.84 3.82 4.26
N TYR A 37 -18.65 4.45 5.43
CA TYR A 37 -17.32 4.85 5.90
C TYR A 37 -16.38 3.66 6.02
N PHE A 38 -16.88 2.52 6.53
CA PHE A 38 -16.10 1.31 6.68
C PHE A 38 -15.68 0.74 5.32
N ILE A 39 -16.62 0.63 4.37
CA ILE A 39 -16.33 0.12 3.01
C ILE A 39 -15.32 1.02 2.31
N LEU A 40 -15.51 2.33 2.34
CA LEU A 40 -14.58 3.27 1.72
C LEU A 40 -13.20 3.24 2.37
N GLY A 41 -13.15 3.16 3.70
CA GLY A 41 -11.91 3.01 4.46
C GLY A 41 -11.17 1.72 4.08
N MET A 42 -11.88 0.60 3.97
CA MET A 42 -11.30 -0.68 3.56
C MET A 42 -10.78 -0.66 2.11
N LEU A 43 -11.51 -0.05 1.18
CA LEU A 43 -11.05 0.09 -0.22
C LEU A 43 -9.77 0.93 -0.31
N LEU A 44 -9.70 2.05 0.42
CA LEU A 44 -8.50 2.88 0.49
C LEU A 44 -7.33 2.15 1.15
N LEU A 45 -7.59 1.38 2.21
CA LEU A 45 -6.57 0.57 2.88
C LEU A 45 -5.99 -0.48 1.93
N LEU A 46 -6.84 -1.21 1.21
CA LEU A 46 -6.42 -2.18 0.21
C LEU A 46 -5.60 -1.52 -0.91
N TRP A 47 -6.04 -0.35 -1.39
CA TRP A 47 -5.29 0.40 -2.41
C TRP A 47 -3.93 0.87 -1.89
N GLY A 48 -3.86 1.32 -0.64
CA GLY A 48 -2.62 1.71 0.03
C GLY A 48 -1.65 0.53 0.14
N ILE A 49 -2.15 -0.64 0.53
CA ILE A 49 -1.36 -1.88 0.59
C ILE A 49 -0.87 -2.28 -0.79
N LEU A 50 -1.73 -2.25 -1.82
CA LEU A 50 -1.32 -2.54 -3.19
C LEU A 50 -0.23 -1.58 -3.66
N ALA A 51 -0.36 -0.29 -3.39
CA ALA A 51 0.66 0.71 -3.73
C ALA A 51 2.01 0.45 -3.02
N ILE A 52 1.99 -0.05 -1.78
CA ILE A 52 3.21 -0.50 -1.08
C ILE A 52 3.78 -1.73 -1.76
N LEU A 53 2.93 -2.71 -2.07
CA LEU A 53 3.32 -3.99 -2.63
C LEU A 53 3.94 -3.85 -4.03
N PHE A 54 3.38 -2.97 -4.87
CA PHE A 54 3.92 -2.62 -6.18
C PHE A 54 5.29 -1.94 -6.07
N ASN A 55 5.46 -1.05 -5.10
CA ASN A 55 6.76 -0.41 -4.84
C ASN A 55 7.79 -1.36 -4.22
N ALA A 56 7.35 -2.40 -3.50
CA ALA A 56 8.23 -3.38 -2.86
C ALA A 56 8.86 -4.38 -3.84
N HIS A 57 8.72 -4.18 -5.16
CA HIS A 57 9.28 -5.05 -6.22
C HIS A 57 9.01 -6.55 -6.02
N LEU A 58 7.96 -6.93 -5.27
CA LEU A 58 7.68 -8.33 -4.91
C LEU A 58 7.43 -9.21 -6.15
N PHE A 59 6.97 -8.61 -7.25
CA PHE A 59 6.76 -9.27 -8.54
C PHE A 59 8.02 -9.41 -9.41
N SER A 60 9.17 -8.81 -9.04
CA SER A 60 10.43 -8.89 -9.80
C SER A 60 10.90 -10.34 -10.01
N GLY A 61 10.63 -11.23 -9.05
CA GLY A 61 11.01 -12.64 -9.11
C GLY A 61 10.13 -13.52 -9.99
N TRP A 62 8.89 -13.11 -10.32
CA TRP A 62 7.98 -13.95 -11.11
C TRP A 62 8.45 -14.13 -12.55
N LYS A 63 9.07 -13.09 -13.13
CA LYS A 63 9.62 -13.11 -14.49
C LYS A 63 10.83 -14.04 -14.66
N LEU A 64 11.51 -14.44 -13.59
CA LEU A 64 12.71 -15.30 -13.66
C LEU A 64 12.36 -16.78 -13.89
N ASN A 65 11.17 -17.23 -13.49
CA ASN A 65 10.78 -18.66 -13.57
C ASN A 65 10.15 -19.08 -14.92
N GLY A 66 9.80 -18.14 -15.80
CA GLY A 66 9.15 -18.43 -17.08
C GLY A 66 10.01 -19.17 -18.12
N ASN A 67 11.35 -19.09 -17.99
CA ASN A 67 12.29 -19.67 -18.96
C ASN A 67 12.82 -21.07 -18.58
N ARG A 68 12.24 -21.75 -17.58
CA ARG A 68 12.77 -23.04 -17.09
C ARG A 68 12.45 -24.27 -17.94
N LYS A 69 11.68 -24.16 -19.03
CA LYS A 69 11.13 -25.35 -19.72
C LYS A 69 11.92 -25.90 -20.92
N ASN A 70 12.96 -25.25 -21.45
CA ASN A 70 13.55 -25.68 -22.73
C ASN A 70 15.09 -25.57 -22.83
N SER A 71 15.88 -26.22 -21.97
CA SER A 71 17.33 -26.25 -22.24
C SER A 71 18.09 -27.38 -21.55
N GLU A 72 17.94 -28.62 -22.02
CA GLU A 72 18.97 -29.66 -21.84
C GLU A 72 20.08 -29.57 -22.92
N PHE A 73 19.96 -28.67 -23.90
CA PHE A 73 20.88 -28.54 -25.05
C PHE A 73 21.96 -27.44 -24.91
N VAL A 74 22.03 -26.72 -23.77
CA VAL A 74 22.78 -25.45 -23.66
C VAL A 74 23.94 -25.51 -22.63
N GLU A 75 24.35 -26.70 -22.19
CA GLU A 75 25.31 -26.91 -21.09
C GLU A 75 26.69 -26.27 -21.31
N LYS A 76 27.10 -25.97 -22.54
CA LYS A 76 28.38 -25.29 -22.84
C LYS A 76 28.32 -23.76 -22.93
N ILE A 77 27.15 -23.16 -23.13
CA ILE A 77 26.94 -21.70 -22.97
C ILE A 77 26.63 -21.38 -21.49
N GLU A 78 26.32 -22.42 -20.71
CA GLU A 78 25.75 -22.38 -19.38
C GLU A 78 26.67 -21.78 -18.32
N HIS A 79 28.00 -21.90 -18.38
CA HIS A 79 28.85 -21.28 -17.34
C HIS A 79 28.75 -19.74 -17.28
N LYS A 80 28.63 -19.06 -18.43
CA LYS A 80 28.40 -17.61 -18.48
C LYS A 80 26.95 -17.24 -18.18
N ALA A 81 26.00 -18.06 -18.59
CA ALA A 81 24.57 -17.84 -18.34
C ALA A 81 24.15 -18.20 -16.90
N VAL A 82 24.86 -19.10 -16.22
CA VAL A 82 24.70 -19.45 -14.81
C VAL A 82 25.30 -18.35 -13.95
N GLN A 83 26.50 -17.84 -14.27
CA GLN A 83 27.03 -16.65 -13.59
C GLN A 83 26.09 -15.45 -13.73
N SER A 84 25.56 -15.19 -14.93
CA SER A 84 24.59 -14.09 -15.12
C SER A 84 23.24 -14.34 -14.45
N LYS A 85 22.78 -15.60 -14.34
CA LYS A 85 21.59 -15.96 -13.55
C LYS A 85 21.83 -15.80 -12.05
N THR A 86 23.00 -16.16 -11.53
CA THR A 86 23.37 -16.00 -10.12
C THR A 86 23.55 -14.53 -9.76
N GLU A 87 24.16 -13.73 -10.63
CA GLU A 87 24.24 -12.27 -10.46
C GLU A 87 22.85 -11.62 -10.51
N ARG A 88 22.01 -12.00 -11.48
CA ARG A 88 20.62 -11.51 -11.56
C ARG A 88 19.77 -11.97 -10.37
N ALA A 89 20.01 -13.15 -9.82
CA ALA A 89 19.35 -13.61 -8.61
C ALA A 89 19.82 -12.82 -7.37
N LYS A 90 21.11 -12.48 -7.29
CA LYS A 90 21.65 -11.58 -6.24
C LYS A 90 21.08 -10.16 -6.37
N GLU A 91 20.94 -9.65 -7.58
CA GLU A 91 20.35 -8.34 -7.86
C GLU A 91 18.86 -8.31 -7.49
N ILE A 92 18.09 -9.35 -7.85
CA ILE A 92 16.69 -9.49 -7.42
C ILE A 92 16.58 -9.66 -5.91
N ALA A 93 17.50 -10.40 -5.27
CA ALA A 93 17.52 -10.55 -3.81
C ALA A 93 17.85 -9.23 -3.11
N ALA A 94 18.80 -8.45 -3.64
CA ALA A 94 19.11 -7.11 -3.14
C ALA A 94 17.92 -6.16 -3.31
N GLN A 95 17.25 -6.19 -4.48
CA GLN A 95 16.07 -5.38 -4.77
C GLN A 95 14.87 -5.77 -3.89
N LYS A 96 14.70 -7.06 -3.58
CA LYS A 96 13.68 -7.56 -2.64
C LYS A 96 13.97 -7.20 -1.18
N ASN A 97 15.24 -7.07 -0.82
CA ASN A 97 15.68 -6.66 0.51
C ASN A 97 15.77 -5.14 0.69
N GLU A 98 15.39 -4.35 -0.33
CA GLU A 98 15.31 -2.91 -0.16
C GLU A 98 14.26 -2.55 0.91
N PRO A 99 14.55 -1.53 1.74
CA PRO A 99 13.64 -1.11 2.80
C PRO A 99 12.31 -0.67 2.20
N MET A 100 11.22 -1.09 2.85
CA MET A 100 9.85 -0.77 2.42
C MET A 100 9.65 0.75 2.34
N ARG A 101 9.47 1.27 1.12
CA ARG A 101 9.36 2.72 0.88
C ARG A 101 7.90 3.16 0.92
N PHE A 102 7.54 3.90 1.96
CA PHE A 102 6.25 4.58 2.04
C PHE A 102 6.33 5.91 1.31
N THR A 103 5.80 5.98 0.09
CA THR A 103 5.71 7.25 -0.65
C THR A 103 4.78 8.23 0.07
N PRO A 104 4.95 9.57 -0.11
CA PRO A 104 4.04 10.55 0.48
C PRO A 104 2.58 10.31 0.13
N PHE A 105 2.31 9.84 -1.10
CA PHE A 105 0.98 9.50 -1.58
C PHE A 105 0.39 8.28 -0.84
N THR A 106 1.17 7.21 -0.70
CA THR A 106 0.78 6.03 0.08
C THR A 106 0.46 6.39 1.52
N ARG A 107 1.27 7.25 2.15
CA ARG A 107 1.03 7.72 3.53
C ARG A 107 -0.28 8.51 3.65
N LEU A 108 -0.62 9.32 2.65
CA LEU A 108 -1.90 10.04 2.62
C LEU A 108 -3.07 9.07 2.53
N ILE A 109 -3.03 8.11 1.59
CA ILE A 109 -4.10 7.12 1.42
C ILE A 109 -4.31 6.32 2.71
N LEU A 110 -3.23 5.85 3.33
CA LEU A 110 -3.33 5.09 4.59
C LEU A 110 -3.85 5.94 5.75
N SER A 111 -3.46 7.22 5.82
CA SER A 111 -3.98 8.17 6.82
C SER A 111 -5.50 8.34 6.67
N TYR A 112 -5.99 8.60 5.46
CA TYR A 112 -7.42 8.73 5.20
C TYR A 112 -8.20 7.43 5.39
N ALA A 113 -7.63 6.29 5.04
CA ALA A 113 -8.21 4.98 5.31
C ALA A 113 -8.43 4.78 6.82
N LEU A 114 -7.43 5.11 7.63
CA LEU A 114 -7.52 5.02 9.08
C LEU A 114 -8.61 5.96 9.64
N ILE A 115 -8.62 7.22 9.18
CA ILE A 115 -9.64 8.20 9.59
C ILE A 115 -11.05 7.67 9.31
N LEU A 116 -11.30 7.12 8.11
CA LEU A 116 -12.61 6.58 7.74
C LEU A 116 -13.00 5.37 8.58
N ILE A 117 -12.07 4.44 8.83
CA ILE A 117 -12.35 3.24 9.64
C ILE A 117 -12.66 3.65 11.10
N VAL A 118 -11.87 4.55 11.68
CA VAL A 118 -12.12 5.04 13.05
C VAL A 118 -13.46 5.77 13.12
N ASN A 119 -13.77 6.61 12.13
CA ASN A 119 -15.07 7.29 12.04
C ASN A 119 -16.23 6.29 11.92
N ALA A 120 -16.08 5.26 11.10
CA ALA A 120 -17.09 4.22 10.95
C ALA A 120 -17.40 3.55 12.30
N ILE A 121 -16.35 3.16 13.03
CA ILE A 121 -16.49 2.54 14.36
C ILE A 121 -17.19 3.49 15.32
N LEU A 122 -16.76 4.76 15.38
CA LEU A 122 -17.36 5.75 16.28
C LEU A 122 -18.84 5.98 15.96
N VAL A 123 -19.18 6.23 14.70
CA VAL A 123 -20.57 6.47 14.28
C VAL A 123 -21.43 5.22 14.48
N SER A 124 -20.86 4.02 14.41
CA SER A 124 -21.60 2.77 14.67
C SER A 124 -22.10 2.64 16.12
N PHE A 125 -21.50 3.36 17.07
CA PHE A 125 -21.90 3.29 18.49
C PHE A 125 -23.05 4.25 18.84
N PHE A 126 -23.46 5.12 17.92
CA PHE A 126 -24.53 6.10 18.10
C PHE A 126 -25.71 5.81 17.16
#